data_AF-A0A955BYW4-F1
#
_entry.id   AF-A0A955BYW4-F1
#
_cell.length_a   1.000
_cell.length_b   1.000
_cell.length_c   1.000
_cell.angle_alpha   90.00
_cell.angle_beta   90.00
_cell.angle_gamma   90.00
#
_symmetry.space_group_name_H-M   'P 1'
#
loop_
_entity.id
_entity.type
_entity.pdbx_description
1 polymer ?
#
loop_
_entity_poly.entity_id
_entity_poly.type
_entity_poly.pdbx_seq_one_letter_code
_entity_poly.pdbx_strand_id
1 'polypeptide(L)'
;MAHSHGSDSHGHGVGHVVGPGILIANGVALLILTIITVAAARVDLGQANLVVAIAIAVVKASLVCLIFMHLYWDKPFNGLILVSSLAFAALFLTLALYDTVEYHPAVINQAAAFYSQGAPTP
;
A
#
# COMPACT_ATOMS: atom_id res chain seq x y z
N MET A 1 65.59 14.57 12.83
CA MET A 1 64.52 15.59 12.91
C MET A 1 63.24 14.96 12.41
N ALA A 2 62.31 14.72 13.32
CA ALA A 2 60.96 14.27 13.00
C ALA A 2 60.15 15.48 12.53
N HIS A 3 59.39 15.32 11.45
CA HIS A 3 58.19 16.11 11.21
C HIS A 3 57.15 15.24 10.50
N SER A 4 56.20 14.80 11.30
CA SER A 4 54.87 14.36 10.93
C SER A 4 54.03 15.58 10.51
N HIS A 5 53.11 15.37 9.57
CA HIS A 5 51.86 16.11 9.26
C HIS A 5 51.55 15.82 7.78
N GLY A 6 50.35 15.42 7.35
CA GLY A 6 49.09 15.19 8.01
C GLY A 6 48.23 14.33 7.08
N SER A 7 47.38 13.53 7.68
CA SER A 7 46.37 12.71 7.04
C SER A 7 45.26 13.59 6.44
N ASP A 8 45.30 13.82 5.12
CA ASP A 8 44.17 14.42 4.40
C ASP A 8 43.18 13.32 4.01
N SER A 9 42.31 13.01 4.97
CA SER A 9 41.11 12.19 4.81
C SER A 9 40.06 12.94 4.01
N HIS A 10 40.21 13.01 2.70
CA HIS A 10 39.17 13.51 1.80
C HIS A 10 38.10 12.43 1.54
N GLY A 11 37.29 12.15 2.56
CA GLY A 11 36.02 11.43 2.43
C GLY A 11 34.97 12.33 1.76
N HIS A 12 35.04 12.46 0.43
CA HIS A 12 34.06 13.22 -0.34
C HIS A 12 32.70 12.49 -0.39
N GLY A 13 31.66 13.18 0.10
CA GLY A 13 30.31 13.08 -0.46
C GLY A 13 29.47 11.88 -0.02
N VAL A 14 29.25 11.71 1.29
CA VAL A 14 28.13 10.91 1.78
C VAL A 14 26.85 11.58 1.27
N GLY A 15 26.21 10.97 0.28
CA GLY A 15 24.92 11.42 -0.24
C GLY A 15 23.94 11.62 0.91
N HIS A 16 23.12 12.67 0.82
CA HIS A 16 22.03 12.95 1.76
C HIS A 16 20.91 11.91 1.58
N VAL A 17 21.24 10.65 1.87
CA VAL A 17 20.31 9.54 2.02
C VAL A 17 19.72 9.71 3.41
N VAL A 18 18.40 9.77 3.47
CA VAL A 18 17.67 10.04 4.69
C VAL A 18 18.14 9.06 5.78
N GLY A 19 18.52 9.62 6.93
CA GLY A 19 19.27 8.89 7.95
C GLY A 19 18.56 7.58 8.35
N PRO A 20 19.28 6.45 8.48
CA PRO A 20 18.68 5.15 8.78
C PRO A 20 17.72 5.15 9.97
N GLY A 21 17.93 6.07 10.93
CA GLY A 21 17.08 6.25 12.10
C GLY A 21 15.61 6.56 11.79
N ILE A 22 15.30 7.39 10.79
CA ILE A 22 13.89 7.72 10.48
C ILE A 22 13.17 6.52 9.83
N LEU A 23 13.90 5.74 9.03
CA LEU A 23 13.38 4.56 8.35
C LEU A 23 13.06 3.47 9.38
N ILE A 24 13.95 3.27 10.35
CA ILE A 24 13.74 2.33 11.46
C ILE A 24 12.58 2.79 12.34
N ALA A 25 12.51 4.08 12.70
CA ALA A 25 11.41 4.62 13.50
C ALA A 25 10.05 4.44 12.82
N ASN A 26 9.96 4.72 11.51
CA ASN A 26 8.73 4.50 10.74
C ASN A 26 8.39 3.01 10.63
N GLY A 27 9.40 2.15 10.42
CA GLY A 27 9.22 0.69 10.42
C GLY A 27 8.63 0.18 11.74
N VAL A 28 9.11 0.67 12.88
CA VAL A 28 8.55 0.34 14.21
C VAL A 28 7.12 0.87 14.34
N ALA A 29 6.84 2.09 13.90
CA ALA A 29 5.48 2.65 13.91
C ALA A 29 4.50 1.79 13.09
N LEU A 30 4.90 1.33 11.91
CA LEU A 30 4.11 0.42 11.07
C LEU A 30 3.89 -0.95 11.72
N LEU A 31 4.90 -1.47 12.42
CA LEU A 31 4.79 -2.72 13.17
C LEU A 31 3.74 -2.59 14.28
N ILE A 32 3.82 -1.53 15.09
CA ILE A 32 2.85 -1.24 16.16
C ILE A 32 1.44 -1.13 15.56
N LEU A 33 1.30 -0.37 14.48
CA LEU A 33 0.01 -0.21 13.82
C LEU A 33 -0.52 -1.54 13.26
N THR A 34 0.35 -2.49 12.95
CA THR A 34 0.00 -3.86 12.54
C THR A 34 -0.46 -4.73 13.68
N ILE A 35 0.20 -4.67 14.82
CA ILE A 35 -0.30 -5.32 16.04
C ILE A 35 -1.69 -4.79 16.38
N ILE A 36 -1.90 -3.47 16.28
CA ILE A 36 -3.21 -2.85 16.51
C ILE A 36 -4.24 -3.36 15.51
N THR A 37 -3.92 -3.50 14.21
CA THR A 37 -4.86 -4.07 13.23
C THR A 37 -5.23 -5.51 13.56
N VAL A 38 -4.27 -6.35 13.94
CA VAL A 38 -4.54 -7.74 14.31
C VAL A 38 -5.37 -7.82 15.59
N ALA A 39 -5.10 -6.94 16.56
CA ALA A 39 -5.89 -6.85 17.78
C ALA A 39 -7.33 -6.38 17.48
N ALA A 40 -7.50 -5.34 16.67
CA ALA A 40 -8.81 -4.85 16.23
C ALA A 40 -9.59 -5.93 15.47
N ALA A 41 -8.93 -6.71 14.61
CA ALA A 41 -9.54 -7.81 13.89
C ALA A 41 -10.01 -8.96 14.80
N ARG A 42 -9.48 -9.07 16.03
CA ARG A 42 -9.93 -10.05 17.03
C ARG A 42 -11.09 -9.55 17.88
N VAL A 43 -11.41 -8.25 17.84
CA VAL A 43 -12.55 -7.68 18.55
C VAL A 43 -13.74 -7.67 17.59
N ASP A 44 -14.78 -8.43 17.92
CA ASP A 44 -15.96 -8.54 17.08
C ASP A 44 -16.89 -7.33 17.28
N LEU A 45 -16.64 -6.27 16.52
CA LEU A 45 -17.46 -5.05 16.47
C LEU A 45 -18.59 -5.16 15.43
N GLY A 46 -18.82 -6.34 14.85
CA GLY A 46 -19.78 -6.56 13.78
C GLY A 46 -19.43 -5.76 12.51
N GLN A 47 -20.41 -5.02 11.96
CA GLN A 47 -20.23 -4.20 10.75
C GLN A 47 -19.17 -3.10 10.89
N ALA A 48 -18.94 -2.59 12.11
CA ALA A 48 -17.94 -1.55 12.34
C ALA A 48 -16.49 -2.04 12.19
N ASN A 49 -16.26 -3.35 12.28
CA ASN A 49 -14.92 -3.94 12.15
C ASN A 49 -14.29 -3.63 10.78
N LEU A 50 -15.09 -3.69 9.70
CA LEU A 50 -14.63 -3.37 8.35
C LEU A 50 -14.20 -1.90 8.22
N VAL A 51 -15.00 -0.98 8.76
CA VAL A 51 -14.71 0.46 8.70
C VAL A 51 -13.43 0.77 9.47
N VAL A 52 -13.28 0.20 10.67
CA VAL A 52 -12.08 0.35 11.49
C VAL A 52 -10.85 -0.25 10.79
N ALA A 53 -10.98 -1.43 10.17
CA ALA A 53 -9.89 -2.07 9.43
C ALA A 53 -9.41 -1.21 8.26
N ILE A 54 -10.33 -0.65 7.47
CA ILE A 54 -10.00 0.25 6.35
C ILE A 54 -9.37 1.54 6.86
N ALA A 55 -9.89 2.14 7.94
CA ALA A 55 -9.32 3.35 8.52
C ALA A 55 -7.86 3.14 8.94
N ILE A 56 -7.57 2.03 9.66
CA ILE A 56 -6.19 1.70 10.07
C ILE A 56 -5.32 1.42 8.84
N ALA A 57 -5.85 0.75 7.81
CA ALA A 57 -5.13 0.50 6.57
C ALA A 57 -4.74 1.80 5.85
N VAL A 58 -5.63 2.78 5.77
CA VAL A 58 -5.35 4.11 5.19
C VAL A 58 -4.26 4.84 5.97
N VAL A 59 -4.31 4.81 7.30
CA VAL A 59 -3.26 5.41 8.14
C VAL A 59 -1.90 4.76 7.85
N LYS A 60 -1.82 3.42 7.81
CA LYS A 60 -0.58 2.73 7.43
C LYS A 60 -0.08 3.13 6.04
N ALA A 61 -0.98 3.14 5.06
CA ALA A 61 -0.63 3.51 3.69
C ALA A 61 -0.06 4.93 3.62
N SER A 62 -0.63 5.88 4.39
CA SER A 62 -0.09 7.24 4.48
C SER A 62 1.33 7.29 5.05
N LEU A 63 1.63 6.60 6.16
CA LEU A 63 2.99 6.54 6.72
C LEU A 63 4.01 5.92 5.75
N VAL A 64 3.59 4.93 4.96
CA VAL A 64 4.43 4.34 3.90
C VAL A 64 4.70 5.36 2.81
N CYS A 65 3.67 6.06 2.33
CA CYS A 65 3.81 7.04 1.26
C CYS A 65 4.67 8.25 1.69
N LEU A 66 4.46 8.78 2.90
CA LEU A 66 5.19 9.94 3.38
C LEU A 66 6.69 9.67 3.57
N ILE A 67 7.04 8.53 4.17
CA ILE A 67 8.44 8.27 4.58
C ILE A 67 9.17 7.33 3.62
N PHE A 68 8.60 6.16 3.29
CA PHE A 68 9.29 5.16 2.47
C PHE A 68 9.30 5.49 0.98
N MET A 69 8.29 6.21 0.48
CA MET A 69 8.32 6.75 -0.88
C MET A 69 9.02 8.12 -0.94
N HIS A 70 9.69 8.53 0.14
CA HIS A 70 10.34 9.83 0.31
C HIS A 70 9.47 11.05 0.04
N LEU A 71 8.14 10.90 0.00
CA LEU A 71 7.26 11.99 -0.42
C LEU A 71 7.39 13.25 0.44
N TYR A 72 7.75 13.09 1.72
CA TYR A 72 8.02 14.21 2.62
C TYR A 72 9.26 15.04 2.24
N TRP A 73 10.27 14.44 1.61
CA TRP A 73 11.51 15.10 1.17
C TRP A 73 11.59 15.33 -0.35
N ASP A 74 10.73 14.66 -1.11
CA ASP A 74 10.68 14.75 -2.56
C ASP A 74 9.86 15.94 -3.07
N LYS A 75 9.95 16.19 -4.38
CA LYS A 75 9.14 17.20 -5.05
C LYS A 75 7.65 16.86 -4.96
N PRO A 76 6.76 17.86 -4.83
CA PRO A 76 5.31 17.65 -4.79
C PRO A 76 4.75 16.93 -6.03
N PHE A 77 5.52 16.91 -7.13
CA PHE A 77 5.21 16.16 -8.34
C PHE A 77 5.07 14.65 -8.11
N ASN A 78 5.91 14.04 -7.25
CA ASN A 78 5.79 12.61 -6.91
C ASN A 78 4.46 12.33 -6.18
N GLY A 79 4.01 13.27 -5.35
CA GLY A 79 2.72 13.18 -4.66
C GLY A 79 1.55 13.28 -5.61
N LEU A 80 1.63 14.16 -6.61
CA LEU A 80 0.61 14.27 -7.64
C LEU A 80 0.48 12.98 -8.45
N ILE A 81 1.61 12.36 -8.83
CA ILE A 81 1.62 11.06 -9.53
C ILE A 81 1.00 9.98 -8.66
N LEU A 82 1.35 9.91 -7.37
CA LEU A 82 0.79 8.94 -6.43
C LEU A 82 -0.73 9.12 -6.27
N VAL A 83 -1.20 10.34 -6.08
CA VAL A 83 -2.64 10.62 -5.94
C VAL A 83 -3.37 10.31 -7.25
N SER A 84 -2.78 10.65 -8.40
CA SER A 84 -3.33 10.31 -9.71
C SER A 84 -3.42 8.80 -9.90
N SER A 85 -2.36 8.06 -9.59
CA SER A 85 -2.36 6.60 -9.72
C SER A 85 -3.36 5.95 -8.76
N LEU A 86 -3.48 6.45 -7.52
CA LEU A 86 -4.47 5.98 -6.56
C LEU A 86 -5.90 6.27 -7.02
N ALA A 87 -6.15 7.45 -7.62
CA ALA A 87 -7.45 7.81 -8.18
C ALA A 87 -7.81 6.91 -9.37
N PHE A 88 -6.88 6.65 -10.29
CA PHE A 88 -7.09 5.72 -11.38
C PHE A 88 -7.28 4.28 -10.89
N ALA A 89 -6.54 3.84 -9.88
CA ALA A 89 -6.70 2.52 -9.26
C ALA A 89 -8.07 2.39 -8.58
N ALA A 90 -8.52 3.42 -7.86
CA ALA A 90 -9.84 3.45 -7.24
C ALA A 90 -10.96 3.44 -8.29
N LEU A 91 -10.79 4.20 -9.38
CA LEU A 91 -11.71 4.19 -10.53
C LEU A 91 -11.77 2.79 -11.16
N PHE A 92 -10.61 2.20 -11.46
CA PHE A 92 -10.53 0.84 -12.02
C PHE A 92 -11.20 -0.19 -11.11
N LEU A 93 -10.88 -0.17 -9.81
CA LEU A 93 -11.47 -1.08 -8.83
C LEU A 93 -12.99 -0.92 -8.75
N THR A 94 -13.48 0.32 -8.73
CA THR A 94 -14.92 0.60 -8.68
C THR A 94 -15.62 0.11 -9.93
N LEU A 95 -15.05 0.35 -11.12
CA LEU A 95 -15.61 -0.16 -12.38
C LEU A 95 -15.58 -1.70 -12.42
N ALA A 96 -14.48 -2.34 -12.01
CA ALA A 96 -14.37 -3.78 -11.98
C ALA A 96 -15.36 -4.43 -10.99
N LEU A 97 -15.58 -3.81 -9.83
CA LEU A 97 -16.58 -4.27 -8.86
C LEU A 97 -17.99 -4.11 -9.42
N TYR A 98 -18.28 -2.98 -10.06
CA TYR A 98 -19.58 -2.74 -10.69
C TYR A 98 -19.88 -3.76 -11.79
N ASP A 99 -18.90 -4.02 -12.66
CA ASP A 99 -18.96 -5.02 -13.70
C ASP A 99 -19.23 -6.42 -13.12
N THR A 100 -18.47 -6.82 -12.09
CA THR A 100 -18.66 -8.11 -11.43
C THR A 100 -20.08 -8.25 -10.86
N VAL A 101 -20.58 -7.22 -10.17
CA VAL A 101 -21.92 -7.26 -9.55
C VAL A 101 -23.02 -7.42 -10.59
N GLU A 102 -22.92 -6.74 -11.73
CA GLU A 102 -23.94 -6.77 -12.78
C GLU A 102 -23.90 -8.06 -13.62
N TYR A 103 -22.72 -8.53 -14.02
CA TYR A 103 -22.58 -9.66 -14.95
C TYR A 103 -22.55 -11.03 -14.27
N HIS A 104 -22.19 -11.12 -12.99
CA HIS A 104 -22.15 -12.39 -12.24
C HIS A 104 -23.46 -13.22 -12.30
N PRO A 105 -24.68 -12.66 -12.16
CA PRO A 105 -25.91 -13.45 -12.31
C PRO A 105 -26.12 -13.94 -13.75
N ALA A 106 -25.77 -13.12 -14.75
CA ALA A 106 -25.96 -13.48 -16.15
C ALA A 106 -25.08 -14.67 -16.57
N VAL A 107 -23.81 -14.68 -16.15
CA VAL A 107 -22.88 -15.79 -16.46
C VAL A 107 -23.28 -17.09 -15.76
N ILE A 108 -23.82 -17.03 -14.53
CA ILE A 108 -24.30 -18.22 -13.81
C ILE A 108 -25.56 -18.79 -14.46
N ASN A 109 -26.51 -17.94 -14.83
CA ASN A 109 -27.76 -18.37 -15.46
C ASN A 109 -27.51 -18.99 -16.84
N GLN A 110 -26.57 -18.42 -17.59
CA GLN A 110 -26.12 -18.99 -18.85
C GLN A 110 -25.43 -20.34 -18.65
N ALA A 111 -24.47 -20.43 -17.73
CA ALA A 111 -23.80 -21.69 -17.39
C ALA A 111 -24.80 -22.78 -16.99
N ALA A 112 -25.75 -22.46 -16.11
CA ALA A 112 -26.80 -23.39 -15.68
C ALA A 112 -27.69 -23.85 -16.85
N ALA A 113 -28.05 -22.95 -17.77
CA ALA A 113 -28.78 -23.29 -18.98
C ALA A 113 -27.98 -24.22 -19.91
N PHE A 114 -26.66 -23.99 -20.08
CA PHE A 114 -25.78 -24.87 -20.85
C PHE A 114 -25.69 -26.29 -20.27
N TYR A 115 -25.54 -26.43 -18.94
CA TYR A 115 -25.54 -27.75 -18.30
C TYR A 115 -26.92 -28.44 -18.39
N SER A 116 -28.01 -27.68 -18.33
CA SER A 116 -29.38 -28.22 -18.45
C SER A 116 -29.74 -28.68 -19.87
N GLN A 117 -29.07 -28.19 -20.91
CA GLN A 117 -29.33 -28.58 -22.31
C GLN A 117 -28.57 -29.85 -22.74
N GLY A 118 -27.79 -30.46 -21.83
CA GLY A 118 -26.85 -31.52 -22.16
C GLY A 118 -25.63 -30.92 -22.85
N ALA A 119 -24.49 -30.88 -22.14
CA ALA A 119 -23.25 -30.38 -22.71
C ALA A 119 -22.97 -31.09 -24.06
N PRO A 120 -22.65 -30.36 -25.14
CA PRO A 120 -22.28 -31.00 -26.39
C PRO A 120 -21.10 -31.93 -26.12
N THR A 121 -21.28 -33.23 -26.35
CA THR A 121 -20.18 -34.19 -26.33
C THR A 121 -19.21 -33.81 -27.44
N PRO A 122 -17.89 -33.85 -27.19
CA PRO A 122 -16.87 -33.48 -28.19
C PRO A 122 -16.98 -34.31 -29.47
#